data_AF-I0IB13-F1
#
_entry.id   AF-I0IB13-F1
#
_cell.length_a   1.000
_cell.length_b   1.000
_cell.length_c   1.000
_cell.angle_alpha   90.00
_cell.angle_beta   90.00
_cell.angle_gamma   90.00
#
_symmetry.space_group_name_H-M   'P 1'
#
loop_
_entity.id
_entity.type
_entity.pdbx_description
1 polymer ?
#
loop_
_entity_poly.entity_id
_entity_poly.type
_entity_poly.pdbx_seq_one_letter_code
_entity_poly.pdbx_strand_id
1 'polypeptide(L)'
;MTDTPLPDDELRGFLREMVEAQQSGKHEPVMGFAPARGRRVWVKAAEGGEETPLCEGITPKQLRALAAAGLMSVTTPRSYWRLRLRPAAFDAVSGTI
;
A
#
# COMPACT_ATOMS: atom_id res chain seq x y z
N MET A 1 -11.56 -5.07 -22.55
CA MET A 1 -10.33 -4.33 -22.24
C MET A 1 -10.68 -3.37 -21.13
N THR A 2 -10.36 -3.73 -19.89
CA THR A 2 -10.59 -2.83 -18.74
C THR A 2 -9.35 -1.96 -18.67
N ASP A 3 -9.46 -0.74 -19.19
CA ASP A 3 -8.44 0.31 -19.02
C ASP A 3 -8.38 0.63 -17.52
N THR A 4 -7.58 -0.16 -16.79
CA THR A 4 -7.23 0.17 -15.42
C THR A 4 -6.28 1.36 -15.52
N PRO A 5 -6.67 2.57 -15.08
CA PRO A 5 -5.81 3.73 -15.20
C PRO A 5 -4.49 3.42 -14.50
N LEU A 6 -3.40 3.50 -15.26
CA LEU A 6 -2.05 3.33 -14.74
C LEU A 6 -1.87 4.36 -13.59
N PRO A 7 -1.40 3.94 -12.41
CA PRO A 7 -1.16 4.86 -11.31
C PRO A 7 -0.18 5.96 -11.75
N ASP A 8 -0.45 7.21 -11.35
CA ASP A 8 0.47 8.34 -11.49
C ASP A 8 1.85 7.99 -10.90
N ASP A 9 2.93 8.65 -11.32
CA ASP A 9 4.30 8.31 -10.90
C ASP A 9 4.49 8.29 -9.37
N GLU A 10 3.80 9.18 -8.65
CA GLU A 10 3.75 9.20 -7.18
C GLU A 10 3.14 7.91 -6.61
N LEU A 11 2.04 7.44 -7.20
CA LEU A 11 1.35 6.21 -6.82
C LEU A 11 2.17 4.97 -7.17
N ARG A 12 2.94 4.99 -8.26
CA ARG A 12 3.89 3.91 -8.61
C ARG A 12 5.04 3.84 -7.62
N GLY A 13 5.60 4.98 -7.22
CA GLY A 13 6.63 5.06 -6.19
C GLY A 13 6.14 4.46 -4.87
N PHE A 14 4.97 4.89 -4.42
CA PHE A 14 4.29 4.31 -3.26
C PHE A 14 4.11 2.79 -3.39
N LEU A 15 3.60 2.32 -4.54
CA LEU A 15 3.33 0.90 -4.75
C LEU A 15 4.63 0.08 -4.76
N ARG A 16 5.71 0.62 -5.32
CA ARG A 16 7.04 0.00 -5.34
C ARG A 16 7.60 -0.17 -3.94
N GLU A 17 7.63 0.88 -3.13
CA GLU A 17 8.12 0.81 -1.75
C GLU A 17 7.35 -0.24 -0.92
N MET A 18 6.05 -0.31 -1.13
CA MET A 18 5.16 -1.27 -0.47
C MET A 18 5.45 -2.71 -0.92
N VAL A 19 5.64 -2.93 -2.22
CA VAL A 19 6.01 -4.24 -2.78
C VAL A 19 7.37 -4.68 -2.28
N GLU A 20 8.37 -3.79 -2.30
CA GLU A 20 9.73 -4.07 -1.82
C GLU A 20 9.74 -4.42 -0.33
N ALA A 21 9.01 -3.65 0.49
CA ALA A 21 8.88 -3.92 1.92
C ALA A 21 8.29 -5.31 2.19
N GLN A 22 7.27 -5.72 1.41
CA GLN A 22 6.64 -7.02 1.55
C GLN A 22 7.51 -8.16 0.98
N GLN A 23 8.20 -7.96 -0.14
CA GLN A 23 9.13 -8.95 -0.73
C GLN A 23 10.37 -9.18 0.12
N SER A 24 10.81 -8.17 0.87
CA SER A 24 11.95 -8.30 1.78
C SER A 24 11.72 -9.35 2.88
N GLY A 25 10.46 -9.74 3.13
CA GLY A 25 10.07 -10.66 4.20
C GLY A 25 10.24 -10.09 5.62
N LYS A 26 10.77 -8.86 5.75
CA LYS A 26 11.04 -8.20 7.03
C LYS A 26 9.79 -7.62 7.67
N HIS A 27 8.72 -7.40 6.90
CA HIS A 27 7.52 -6.71 7.35
C HIS A 27 6.24 -7.49 7.03
N GLU A 28 5.31 -7.53 7.99
CA GLU A 28 3.95 -8.02 7.79
C GLU A 28 3.05 -6.97 7.10
N PRO A 29 2.09 -7.40 6.25
CA PRO A 29 1.14 -6.51 5.59
C PRO A 29 0.04 -6.09 6.58
N VAL A 30 0.41 -5.25 7.53
CA VAL A 30 -0.52 -4.44 8.32
C VAL A 30 -0.17 -2.99 8.02
N MET A 31 -0.67 -2.55 6.88
CA MET A 31 -0.45 -1.20 6.39
C MET A 31 -1.50 -0.31 7.03
N GLY A 32 -1.17 0.33 8.16
CA GLY A 32 -2.06 1.23 8.89
C GLY A 32 -2.20 2.57 8.18
N PHE A 33 -3.39 3.03 7.77
CA PHE A 33 -3.61 4.45 7.45
C PHE A 33 -4.39 5.12 8.57
N ALA A 34 -3.79 6.11 9.23
CA ALA A 34 -4.43 6.89 10.28
C ALA A 34 -4.41 8.39 9.93
N PRO A 35 -5.56 9.02 9.68
CA PRO A 35 -5.64 10.47 9.42
C PRO A 35 -5.02 11.32 10.53
N ALA A 36 -5.16 10.87 11.79
CA ALA A 36 -4.61 11.54 12.97
C ALA A 36 -3.08 11.43 13.10
N ARG A 37 -2.44 10.50 12.37
CA ARG A 37 -0.98 10.31 12.34
C ARG A 37 -0.35 10.88 11.06
N GLY A 38 -0.99 11.87 10.41
CA GLY A 38 -0.40 12.58 9.27
C GLY A 38 -0.46 11.84 7.93
N ARG A 39 -1.43 10.94 7.70
CA ARG A 39 -1.59 10.19 6.44
C ARG A 39 -0.37 9.35 6.05
N ARG A 40 0.18 8.65 7.04
CA ARG A 40 1.31 7.73 6.87
C ARG A 40 0.81 6.31 6.76
N VAL A 41 1.52 5.50 5.97
CA VAL A 41 1.39 4.06 5.96
C VAL A 41 2.47 3.48 6.86
N TRP A 42 2.03 2.67 7.81
CA TRP A 42 2.92 2.01 8.77
C TRP A 42 3.09 0.56 8.38
N VAL A 43 4.25 -0.01 8.64
CA VAL A 43 4.48 -1.45 8.56
C VAL A 43 4.91 -1.99 9.89
N LYS A 44 4.66 -3.28 10.12
CA LYS A 44 5.08 -3.99 11.32
C LYS A 44 6.13 -5.03 10.95
N ALA A 45 7.18 -5.18 11.75
CA ALA A 45 8.16 -6.23 11.53
C ALA A 45 7.53 -7.63 11.63
N ALA A 46 7.98 -8.56 10.77
CA ALA A 46 7.46 -9.93 10.71
C ALA A 46 7.77 -10.75 11.97
N GLU A 47 8.89 -10.45 12.65
CA GLU A 47 9.25 -11.08 13.93
C GLU A 47 8.49 -10.49 15.13
N GLY A 48 7.53 -9.60 14.88
CA GLY A 48 6.95 -8.75 15.90
C GLY A 48 7.85 -7.55 16.23
N GLY A 49 7.26 -6.51 16.78
CA GLY A 49 7.96 -5.24 17.03
C GLY A 49 7.04 -4.04 16.89
N GLU A 50 7.64 -2.86 17.03
CA GLU A 50 6.96 -1.58 16.88
C GLU A 50 6.60 -1.31 15.40
N GLU A 51 5.50 -0.57 15.21
CA GLU A 51 5.12 -0.06 13.89
C GLU A 51 6.08 1.03 13.45
N THR A 52 6.60 0.95 12.23
CA THR A 52 7.48 1.97 11.65
C THR A 52 6.78 2.65 10.46
N PRO A 53 6.98 3.96 10.25
CA PRO A 53 6.42 4.63 9.10
C PRO A 53 7.19 4.16 7.85
N LEU A 54 6.47 3.67 6.85
CA LEU A 54 7.05 3.22 5.59
C LEU A 54 7.03 4.35 4.57
N CYS A 55 5.86 4.96 4.37
CA CYS A 55 5.67 6.01 3.37
C CYS A 55 4.60 7.01 3.81
N GLU A 56 4.73 8.24 3.32
CA GLU A 56 3.87 9.37 3.68
C GLU A 56 3.24 9.99 2.43
N GLY A 57 2.29 10.92 2.62
CA GLY A 57 1.76 11.73 1.51
C GLY A 57 0.61 11.10 0.73
N ILE A 58 0.33 9.80 0.88
CA ILE A 58 -0.79 9.19 0.16
C ILE A 58 -2.15 9.67 0.68
N THR A 59 -3.02 10.04 -0.25
CA THR A 59 -4.37 10.50 0.08
C THR A 59 -5.38 9.34 0.12
N PRO A 60 -6.50 9.48 0.85
CA PRO A 60 -7.59 8.50 0.81
C PRO A 60 -8.14 8.26 -0.61
N LYS A 61 -8.10 9.28 -1.48
CA LYS A 61 -8.53 9.17 -2.88
C LYS A 61 -7.59 8.26 -3.68
N GLN A 62 -6.28 8.45 -3.53
CA GLN A 62 -5.24 7.62 -4.15
C GLN A 62 -5.32 6.16 -3.67
N LEU A 63 -5.53 5.93 -2.37
CA LEU A 63 -5.76 4.57 -1.84
C LEU A 63 -7.00 3.90 -2.44
N ARG A 64 -8.10 4.64 -2.59
CA ARG A 64 -9.31 4.13 -3.25
C ARG A 64 -9.09 3.85 -4.73
N ALA A 65 -8.27 4.64 -5.41
CA ALA A 65 -7.91 4.39 -6.81
C ALA A 65 -7.12 3.08 -6.95
N LEU A 66 -6.12 2.83 -6.09
CA LEU A 66 -5.39 1.56 -6.06
C LEU A 66 -6.30 0.36 -5.74
N ALA A 67 -7.30 0.55 -4.88
CA ALA A 67 -8.29 -0.47 -4.56
C ALA A 67 -9.21 -0.77 -5.76
N ALA A 68 -9.69 0.27 -6.44
CA ALA A 68 -10.51 0.15 -7.65
C ALA A 68 -9.74 -0.49 -8.81
N ALA A 69 -8.44 -0.20 -8.92
CA ALA A 69 -7.53 -0.81 -9.88
C ALA A 69 -7.20 -2.29 -9.57
N GLY A 70 -7.67 -2.83 -8.44
CA GLY A 70 -7.39 -4.21 -8.06
C GLY A 70 -5.95 -4.46 -7.61
N LEU A 71 -5.18 -3.41 -7.34
CA LEU A 71 -3.79 -3.50 -6.89
C LEU A 71 -3.72 -3.67 -5.36
N MET A 72 -4.71 -3.19 -4.61
CA MET A 72 -4.78 -3.39 -3.17
C MET A 72 -6.18 -3.71 -2.67
N SER A 73 -6.25 -4.28 -1.47
CA SER A 73 -7.45 -4.35 -0.65
C SER A 73 -7.32 -3.37 0.50
N VAL A 74 -8.35 -2.55 0.70
CA VAL A 74 -8.43 -1.57 1.79
C VAL A 74 -9.57 -1.96 2.72
N THR A 75 -9.25 -2.28 3.96
CA THR A 75 -10.24 -2.50 5.02
C THR A 75 -10.16 -1.32 5.98
N THR A 76 -11.29 -0.73 6.37
CA THR A 76 -11.31 0.42 7.28
C THR A 76 -11.91 0.06 8.65
N PRO A 77 -11.14 -0.57 9.56
CA PRO A 77 -11.47 -0.58 10.97
C PRO A 77 -11.71 0.82 11.56
N ARG A 78 -12.33 0.88 12.73
CA ARG A 78 -12.79 2.12 13.38
C ARG A 78 -11.66 3.12 13.68
N SER A 79 -10.40 2.68 13.78
CA SER A 79 -9.26 3.49 14.23
C SER A 79 -8.05 3.51 13.28
N TYR A 80 -8.03 2.65 12.25
CA TYR A 80 -6.96 2.58 11.26
C TYR A 80 -7.49 1.92 9.99
N TRP A 81 -6.86 2.13 8.85
CA TRP A 81 -7.13 1.33 7.65
C TRP A 81 -6.07 0.25 7.56
N ARG A 82 -6.45 -0.94 7.14
CA ARG A 82 -5.55 -2.04 6.81
C ARG A 82 -5.47 -2.15 5.31
N LEU A 83 -4.29 -1.91 4.75
CA LEU A 83 -4.02 -2.13 3.33
C LEU A 83 -3.37 -3.51 3.16
N ARG A 84 -3.67 -4.18 2.05
CA ARG A 84 -3.03 -5.42 1.62
C ARG A 84 -2.79 -5.36 0.11
N LEU A 85 -1.57 -5.61 -0.32
CA LEU A 85 -1.25 -5.73 -1.75
C LEU A 85 -1.90 -6.97 -2.34
N ARG A 86 -2.39 -6.86 -3.58
CA ARG A 86 -2.86 -7.98 -4.40
C ARG A 86 -1.74 -8.41 -5.35
N PRO A 87 -1.77 -9.63 -5.91
CA PRO A 87 -0.77 -10.09 -6.89
C PRO A 87 -0.52 -9.10 -8.03
N ALA A 88 -1.60 -8.48 -8.55
CA ALA A 88 -1.52 -7.48 -9.60
C ALA A 88 -0.66 -6.24 -9.25
N ALA A 89 -0.47 -5.91 -7.97
CA ALA A 89 0.45 -4.85 -7.57
C ALA A 89 1.91 -5.20 -7.85
N PHE A 90 2.29 -6.47 -7.66
CA PHE A 90 3.65 -6.94 -7.93
C PHE A 90 3.92 -6.89 -9.43
N ASP A 91 2.96 -7.31 -10.24
CA ASP A 91 3.04 -7.24 -11.71
C ASP A 91 3.14 -5.79 -12.20
N ALA A 92 2.32 -4.89 -11.63
CA ALA A 92 2.31 -3.47 -11.96
C ALA A 92 3.64 -2.74 -11.62
N VAL A 93 4.35 -3.18 -10.56
CA VAL A 93 5.66 -2.61 -10.18
C VAL A 93 6.80 -3.20 -11.00
N SER A 94 6.70 -4.49 -11.36
CA SER A 94 7.77 -5.23 -12.07
C SER A 94 7.87 -4.87 -13.56
N GLY A 95 6.92 -4.10 -14.10
CA GLY A 95 6.92 -3.69 -15.50
C GLY A 95 6.50 -4.79 -16.47
N THR A 96 5.89 -5.87 -15.98
CA THR A 96 5.34 -6.94 -16.81
C THR A 96 3.87 -6.65 -17.12
N ILE A 97 3.61 -5.60 -17.91
CA ILE A 97 2.32 -5.38 -18.59
C ILE A 97 2.63 -5.03 -20.04
#